data_AF-A0A9P7DY53-F1
#
_entry.id   AF-A0A9P7DY53-F1
#
_cell.length_a   1.000
_cell.length_b   1.000
_cell.length_c   1.000
_cell.angle_alpha   90.00
_cell.angle_beta   90.00
_cell.angle_gamma   90.00
#
_symmetry.space_group_name_H-M   'P 1'
#
loop_
_entity.id
_entity.type
_entity.pdbx_description
1 polymer ?
#
loop_
_entity_poly.entity_id
_entity_poly.type
_entity_poly.pdbx_seq_one_letter_code
_entity_poly.pdbx_strand_id
1 'polypeptide(L)'
;VTLPSMLAIQVPKPSDIIPPCADLEPEGFWVVTVGQEVGIFYHWADVAERTHFVSSNIQKRYPLFQKALEVYTTQYNEGRLQAIPTPGGPFWVSPSPPSLSLSSDLDDL
;
A
#
# COMPACT_ATOMS: atom_id res chain seq x y z
N VAL A 1 -1.82 -26.76 15.38
CA VAL A 1 -1.49 -26.23 14.04
C VAL A 1 -1.51 -24.71 14.17
N THR A 2 -0.35 -24.09 14.39
CA THR A 2 -0.24 -22.63 14.55
C THR A 2 -0.30 -22.03 13.17
N LEU A 3 -1.38 -21.31 12.85
CA LEU A 3 -1.49 -20.53 11.61
C LEU A 3 -0.26 -19.61 11.53
N PRO A 4 0.55 -19.64 10.46
CA PRO A 4 1.61 -18.67 10.30
C PRO A 4 0.94 -17.29 10.27
N SER A 5 1.33 -16.44 11.22
CA SER A 5 0.87 -15.07 11.37
C SER A 5 0.88 -14.41 9.99
N MET A 6 -0.31 -14.24 9.39
CA MET A 6 -0.46 -13.60 8.10
C MET A 6 0.05 -12.18 8.27
N LEU A 7 1.21 -11.94 7.66
CA LEU A 7 1.82 -10.62 7.51
C LEU A 7 0.68 -9.67 7.13
N ALA A 8 0.32 -8.77 8.05
CA ALA A 8 -0.76 -7.83 7.82
C ALA A 8 -0.26 -6.81 6.80
N ILE A 9 -0.34 -7.19 5.51
CA ILE A 9 -0.01 -6.33 4.40
C ILE A 9 -0.98 -5.15 4.48
N GLN A 10 -0.45 -3.98 4.83
CA GLN A 10 -1.26 -2.80 5.07
C GLN A 10 -1.71 -2.20 3.74
N VAL A 11 -2.99 -2.39 3.43
CA VAL A 11 -3.65 -1.65 2.35
C VAL A 11 -4.00 -0.25 2.88
N PRO A 12 -3.50 0.83 2.27
CA PRO A 12 -3.77 2.18 2.75
C PRO A 12 -5.26 2.49 2.72
N LYS A 13 -5.78 3.23 3.71
CA LYS A 13 -7.17 3.64 3.66
C LYS A 13 -7.33 4.74 2.61
N PRO A 14 -8.51 4.87 1.99
CA PRO A 14 -8.76 5.96 1.05
C PRO A 14 -8.48 7.36 1.63
N SER A 15 -8.75 7.55 2.92
CA SER A 15 -8.48 8.80 3.64
C SER A 15 -7.00 9.13 3.82
N ASP A 16 -6.13 8.13 3.71
CA ASP A 16 -4.67 8.28 3.85
C ASP A 16 -4.03 8.62 2.48
N ILE A 17 -4.79 8.56 1.38
CA ILE A 17 -4.27 8.85 0.04
C ILE A 17 -4.36 10.35 -0.23
N ILE A 18 -3.19 10.97 -0.30
CA ILE A 18 -3.03 12.41 -0.50
C ILE A 18 -2.74 12.68 -1.98
N PRO A 19 -3.35 13.71 -2.59
CA PRO A 19 -3.03 14.13 -3.96
C PRO A 19 -1.55 14.52 -4.10
N PRO A 20 -1.00 14.49 -5.33
CA PRO A 20 0.36 14.95 -5.56
C PRO A 20 0.48 16.44 -5.22
N CYS A 21 1.65 16.86 -4.72
CA CYS A 21 1.95 18.28 -4.53
C CYS A 21 1.79 19.05 -5.85
N ALA A 22 1.41 20.32 -5.76
CA ALA A 22 1.21 21.18 -6.93
C ALA A 22 2.48 21.35 -7.80
N ASP A 23 3.65 21.14 -7.21
CA ASP A 23 4.94 21.22 -7.89
C ASP A 23 5.34 19.93 -8.63
N LEU A 24 4.56 18.86 -8.48
CA LEU A 24 4.78 17.59 -9.16
C LEU A 24 3.92 17.55 -10.43
N GLU A 25 4.52 17.30 -11.60
CA GLU A 25 3.77 17.02 -12.83
C GLU A 25 3.49 15.51 -12.93
N PRO A 26 2.26 15.05 -12.60
CA PRO A 26 1.94 13.63 -12.71
C PRO A 26 1.87 13.22 -14.19
N GLU A 27 2.48 12.10 -14.54
CA GLU A 27 2.28 11.48 -15.87
C GLU A 27 0.83 10.98 -16.03
N GLY A 28 0.14 10.70 -14.91
CA GLY A 28 -1.22 10.20 -14.85
C GLY A 28 -1.56 9.69 -13.45
N PHE A 29 -2.79 9.19 -13.26
CA PHE A 29 -3.21 8.64 -11.98
C PHE A 29 -3.49 7.15 -12.11
N TRP A 30 -2.59 6.31 -11.63
CA TRP A 30 -2.72 4.86 -11.73
C TRP A 30 -3.22 4.26 -10.43
N VAL A 31 -4.35 3.57 -10.51
CA VAL A 31 -4.89 2.75 -9.41
C VAL A 31 -4.32 1.35 -9.54
N VAL A 32 -3.46 0.95 -8.60
CA VAL A 32 -2.98 -0.43 -8.48
C VAL A 32 -3.88 -1.17 -7.50
N THR A 33 -4.69 -2.09 -8.03
CA THR A 33 -5.61 -2.96 -7.27
C THR A 33 -4.92 -4.26 -6.86
N VAL A 34 -4.05 -4.80 -7.71
CA VAL A 34 -3.26 -6.01 -7.42
C VAL A 34 -1.80 -5.75 -7.78
N GLY A 35 -0.90 -5.88 -6.80
CA GLY A 35 0.53 -5.59 -6.93
C GLY A 35 1.28 -5.89 -5.63
N GLN A 36 2.59 -5.69 -5.58
CA GLN A 36 3.40 -5.75 -4.37
C GLN A 36 2.92 -4.73 -3.33
N GLU A 37 2.52 -3.55 -3.82
CA GLU A 37 1.86 -2.51 -3.05
C GLU A 37 0.64 -2.02 -3.83
N VAL A 38 -0.45 -1.70 -3.13
CA VAL A 38 -1.69 -1.18 -3.71
C VAL A 38 -1.87 0.28 -3.32
N GLY A 39 -2.43 1.08 -4.22
CA GLY A 39 -2.52 2.52 -4.00
C GLY A 39 -2.78 3.29 -5.29
N ILE A 40 -2.60 4.60 -5.20
CA ILE A 40 -2.65 5.53 -6.32
C ILE A 40 -1.24 6.08 -6.54
N PHE A 41 -0.73 5.95 -7.76
CA PHE A 41 0.61 6.38 -8.14
C PHE A 41 0.57 7.33 -9.33
N TYR A 42 1.62 8.14 -9.47
CA TYR A 42 1.64 9.28 -10.38
C TYR A 42 2.67 9.19 -11.51
N HIS A 43 3.58 8.22 -11.45
CA HIS A 43 4.57 7.94 -12.48
C HIS A 43 4.47 6.47 -12.88
N TRP A 44 4.71 6.18 -14.16
CA TRP A 44 4.72 4.79 -14.61
C TRP A 44 5.83 3.96 -13.96
N ALA A 45 6.99 4.54 -13.69
CA ALA A 45 8.10 3.86 -13.04
C ALA A 45 7.69 3.29 -11.66
N ASP A 46 6.98 4.08 -10.86
CA ASP A 46 6.45 3.68 -9.56
C ASP A 46 5.46 2.50 -9.66
N VAL A 47 4.61 2.52 -10.67
CA VAL A 47 3.61 1.47 -10.93
C VAL A 47 4.30 0.19 -11.40
N ALA A 48 5.31 0.31 -12.25
CA ALA A 48 6.05 -0.81 -12.78
C ALA A 48 6.75 -1.57 -11.66
N GLU A 49 7.43 -0.90 -10.74
CA GLU A 49 8.08 -1.54 -9.58
C GLU A 49 7.08 -2.28 -8.68
N ARG A 50 5.92 -1.67 -8.44
CA ARG A 50 4.87 -2.23 -7.58
C ARG A 50 4.07 -3.33 -8.23
N THR A 51 4.14 -3.50 -9.54
CA THR A 51 3.47 -4.60 -10.25
C THR A 51 4.46 -5.66 -10.74
N HIS A 52 5.77 -5.39 -10.59
CA HIS A 52 6.84 -6.27 -11.01
C HIS A 52 6.77 -7.63 -10.28
N PHE A 53 6.93 -8.71 -11.05
CA PHE A 53 6.85 -10.10 -10.60
C PHE A 53 5.51 -10.54 -9.95
N VAL A 54 4.48 -9.70 -9.96
CA VAL A 54 3.14 -10.08 -9.51
C VAL A 54 2.33 -10.61 -10.71
N SER A 55 2.02 -11.91 -10.68
CA SER A 55 1.13 -12.50 -11.66
C SER A 55 -0.29 -11.96 -11.49
N SER A 56 -0.97 -11.71 -12.61
CA SER A 56 -2.32 -11.13 -12.62
C SER A 56 -2.41 -9.76 -11.93
N ASN A 57 -1.36 -8.94 -12.01
CA ASN A 57 -1.44 -7.56 -11.54
C ASN A 57 -2.58 -6.81 -12.23
N ILE A 58 -3.21 -5.90 -11.48
CA ILE A 58 -4.33 -5.10 -11.95
C ILE A 58 -3.98 -3.65 -11.67
N GLN A 59 -3.72 -2.91 -12.74
CA GLN A 59 -3.47 -1.48 -12.71
C GLN A 59 -4.31 -0.78 -13.78
N LYS A 60 -4.83 0.41 -13.46
CA LYS A 60 -5.60 1.21 -14.41
C LYS A 60 -5.31 2.68 -14.26
N ARG A 61 -5.02 3.34 -15.38
CA ARG A 61 -4.76 4.78 -15.47
C ARG A 61 -6.06 5.58 -15.59
N TYR A 62 -6.09 6.72 -14.92
CA TYR A 62 -7.14 7.72 -14.96
C TYR A 62 -6.55 9.12 -15.21
N PRO A 63 -7.32 10.04 -15.82
CA PRO A 63 -6.85 11.39 -16.11
C PRO A 63 -6.90 12.33 -14.89
N LEU A 64 -7.70 12.01 -13.86
CA LEU A 64 -7.92 12.86 -12.69
C LEU A 64 -7.69 12.09 -11.39
N PHE A 65 -7.03 12.71 -10.42
CA PHE A 65 -6.82 12.15 -9.08
C PHE A 65 -8.14 11.75 -8.42
N GLN A 66 -9.13 12.65 -8.44
CA GLN A 66 -10.44 12.39 -7.81
C GLN A 66 -11.12 11.15 -8.39
N LYS A 67 -10.97 10.90 -9.70
CA LYS A 67 -11.53 9.71 -10.34
C LYS A 67 -10.79 8.45 -9.94
N ALA A 68 -9.46 8.51 -9.87
CA ALA A 68 -8.64 7.42 -9.34
C ALA A 68 -9.01 7.11 -7.88
N LEU A 69 -9.20 8.14 -7.05
CA LEU A 69 -9.57 8.01 -5.64
C LEU A 69 -10.96 7.40 -5.45
N GLU A 70 -11.95 7.82 -6.23
CA GLU A 70 -13.29 7.23 -6.21
C GLU A 70 -13.25 5.73 -6.54
N VAL A 71 -12.50 5.35 -7.59
CA VAL A 71 -12.35 3.95 -7.99
C VAL A 71 -11.60 3.17 -6.91
N TYR A 72 -10.49 3.70 -6.41
CA TYR A 72 -9.72 3.07 -5.34
C TYR A 72 -10.59 2.83 -4.10
N THR A 73 -11.35 3.85 -3.68
CA THR A 73 -12.27 3.79 -2.53
C THR A 73 -13.31 2.70 -2.71
N THR A 74 -13.89 2.60 -3.91
CA THR A 74 -14.87 1.54 -4.23
C THR A 74 -14.23 0.16 -4.11
N GLN A 75 -13.05 -0.04 -4.71
CA GLN A 75 -12.33 -1.31 -4.66
C GLN A 75 -11.87 -1.66 -3.22
N TYR A 76 -11.50 -0.66 -2.43
CA TYR A 76 -11.14 -0.80 -1.02
C TYR A 76 -12.34 -1.31 -0.20
N ASN A 77 -13.48 -0.62 -0.33
CA ASN A 77 -14.71 -0.97 0.40
C ASN A 77 -15.26 -2.34 -0.01
N GLU A 78 -15.07 -2.76 -1.26
CA GLU A 78 -15.42 -4.10 -1.75
C GLU A 78 -14.40 -5.18 -1.37
N GLY A 79 -13.28 -4.83 -0.72
CA GLY A 79 -12.24 -5.79 -0.34
C GLY A 79 -11.49 -6.40 -1.53
N ARG A 80 -11.47 -5.71 -2.68
CA ARG A 80 -10.83 -6.20 -3.92
C ARG A 80 -9.36 -5.83 -4.05
N LEU A 81 -8.85 -4.99 -3.16
CA LEU A 81 -7.43 -4.61 -3.15
C LEU A 81 -6.60 -5.76 -2.59
N GLN A 82 -5.60 -6.18 -3.34
CA GLN A 82 -4.73 -7.30 -2.98
C GLN A 82 -3.27 -6.91 -3.15
N ALA A 83 -2.63 -6.59 -2.03
CA ALA A 83 -1.18 -6.43 -2.01
C ALA A 83 -0.51 -7.80 -1.77
N ILE A 84 0.48 -8.12 -2.60
CA ILE A 84 1.21 -9.39 -2.64
C ILE A 84 2.71 -9.05 -2.74
N PRO A 85 3.33 -8.53 -1.65
CA PRO A 85 4.73 -8.18 -1.67
C PRO A 85 5.60 -9.42 -1.84
N THR A 86 6.72 -9.27 -2.56
CA THR A 86 7.69 -10.35 -2.71
C THR A 86 8.42 -10.58 -1.38
N PRO A 87 8.54 -11.81 -0.86
CA PRO A 87 9.32 -12.11 0.33
C PRO A 87 10.74 -11.53 0.30
N GLY A 88 11.09 -10.70 1.29
CA GLY A 88 12.39 -10.04 1.38
C GLY A 88 12.60 -8.88 0.39
N GLY A 89 11.58 -8.51 -0.38
CA GLY A 89 11.60 -7.37 -1.29
C GLY A 89 11.39 -6.03 -0.59
N PRO A 90 11.50 -4.90 -1.32
CA PRO A 90 11.39 -3.56 -0.76
C PRO A 90 10.00 -3.25 -0.17
N PHE A 91 8.97 -3.92 -0.68
CA PHE A 91 7.58 -3.78 -0.22
C PHE A 91 7.20 -4.83 0.85
N TRP A 92 8.15 -5.68 1.28
CA TRP A 92 7.92 -6.70 2.29
C TRP A 92 7.95 -6.10 3.69
N VAL A 93 6.79 -5.61 4.14
CA VAL A 93 6.64 -5.10 5.51
C VAL A 93 6.69 -6.28 6.47
N SER A 94 7.83 -6.46 7.13
CA SER A 94 7.94 -7.40 8.26
C SER A 94 7.10 -6.85 9.41
N PRO A 95 6.23 -7.64 10.06
CA PRO A 95 5.57 -7.20 11.28
C PRO A 95 6.69 -6.89 12.28
N SER A 96 6.86 -5.61 12.61
CA SER A 96 7.66 -5.26 13.77
C SER A 96 7.03 -6.00 14.97
N PRO A 97 7.84 -6.67 15.81
CA PRO A 97 7.29 -7.18 17.06
C PRO A 97 6.60 -6.01 17.78
N PRO A 98 5.45 -6.21 18.43
CA PRO A 98 4.82 -5.15 19.21
C PRO A 98 5.91 -4.59 20.11
N SER A 99 6.21 -3.29 19.93
CA SER A 99 7.17 -2.59 20.78
C SER A 99 6.67 -2.80 22.20
N LEU A 100 7.31 -3.72 22.94
CA LEU A 100 7.09 -3.87 24.35
C LEU A 100 7.44 -2.50 24.90
N SER A 101 6.41 -1.74 25.24
CA SER A 101 6.54 -0.48 25.94
C SER A 101 7.42 -0.80 27.13
N LEU A 102 8.67 -0.34 27.08
CA LEU A 102 9.57 -0.42 28.20
C LEU A 102 8.93 0.50 29.24
N SER A 103 8.07 -0.09 30.08
CA SER A 103 7.61 0.52 31.32
C SER A 103 8.88 0.72 32.11
N SER A 104 9.44 1.92 31.99
CA SER A 104 10.46 2.40 32.91
C SER A 104 9.73 2.59 34.23
N ASP A 105 9.55 1.49 34.96
CA ASP A 105 9.27 1.50 36.38
C ASP A 105 10.46 2.18 37.05
N LEU A 106 10.23 3.46 37.37
CA LEU A 106 11.04 4.27 38.25
C LEU A 106 10.61 3.94 39.69
N ASP A 107 11.42 3.15 40.41
CA ASP A 107 11.38 3.00 41.87
C ASP A 107 12.77 2.47 42.32
N ASP A 108 13.64 3.36 42.80
CA ASP A 108 13.97 3.57 44.23
C ASP A 108 15.18 2.73 44.69
N LEU A 109 16.36 3.38 44.76
CA LEU A 109 17.31 3.42 45.89
C LEU A 109 18.66 4.06 45.50
#